data_AF-A0A1I2ZKL7-F1
#
_entry.id   AF-A0A1I2ZKL7-F1
#
_cell.length_a   1.000
_cell.length_b   1.000
_cell.length_c   1.000
_cell.angle_alpha   90.00
_cell.angle_beta   90.00
_cell.angle_gamma   90.00
#
_symmetry.space_group_name_H-M   'P 1'
#
loop_
_entity.id
_entity.type
_entity.pdbx_description
1 polymer ?
#
loop_
_entity_poly.entity_id
_entity_poly.type
_entity_poly.pdbx_seq_one_letter_code
_entity_poly.pdbx_strand_id
1 'polypeptide(L)'
;MKTIAIHKNDTASIINRKYICIILICTLLGLTQNSCKKSTCTFEDNTYPPACTKGMDVVFVIDYTGSMGGAIDNIKNSISNIVNTIVTKSAGDYRLALTIFDEATKGGTPTYIGQTPYTSLPAANKLVITSGPTTNQYLTTMESFGYANNSTFATQLAKLNGPMSLGNGNGFPEPGDLLLDKIINSSFAGAWRPNITKLVIVITDAPASGNDDNNNAADDAFLTTLATNANTAGVQCILISTLATSNYETKLIDNNVGGLKLMSANFANIAPDISDMINNLCENNSQNKIVMK
;
A
#
# COMPACT_ATOMS: atom_id res chain seq x y z
N MET A 1 -74.57 29.47 -20.61
CA MET A 1 -75.26 28.23 -20.21
C MET A 1 -74.38 27.51 -19.20
N LYS A 2 -74.76 27.18 -17.98
CA LYS A 2 -75.94 27.49 -17.16
C LYS A 2 -75.51 27.13 -15.72
N THR A 3 -75.36 28.14 -14.85
CA THR A 3 -75.96 28.20 -13.50
C THR A 3 -75.43 27.18 -12.45
N ILE A 4 -74.61 27.59 -11.46
CA ILE A 4 -74.92 28.35 -10.21
C ILE A 4 -75.84 27.58 -9.24
N ALA A 5 -75.37 27.31 -8.00
CA ALA A 5 -75.95 27.87 -6.77
C ALA A 5 -75.27 27.30 -5.49
N ILE A 6 -74.58 28.13 -4.66
CA ILE A 6 -74.98 28.76 -3.36
C ILE A 6 -75.53 27.76 -2.33
N HIS A 7 -75.10 27.66 -1.06
CA HIS A 7 -75.05 28.60 0.08
C HIS A 7 -74.56 27.74 1.29
N LYS A 8 -74.05 28.17 2.45
CA LYS A 8 -74.49 29.20 3.40
C LYS A 8 -73.47 29.23 4.57
N ASN A 9 -73.12 30.41 5.06
CA ASN A 9 -72.73 30.60 6.47
C ASN A 9 -73.95 30.33 7.34
N ASP A 10 -73.78 29.77 8.55
CA ASP A 10 -74.49 30.23 9.76
C ASP A 10 -74.15 29.42 11.03
N THR A 11 -74.00 30.16 12.14
CA THR A 11 -74.26 29.81 13.55
C THR A 11 -73.33 28.80 14.25
N ALA A 12 -72.45 29.22 15.17
CA ALA A 12 -72.69 29.68 16.55
C ALA A 12 -73.10 28.57 17.53
N SER A 13 -72.23 28.28 18.50
CA SER A 13 -72.52 27.85 19.89
C SER A 13 -71.37 26.95 20.41
N ILE A 14 -70.37 27.48 21.12
CA ILE A 14 -70.39 27.80 22.56
C ILE A 14 -70.30 26.55 23.47
N ILE A 15 -69.14 26.47 24.14
CA ILE A 15 -68.89 26.00 25.53
C ILE A 15 -68.33 24.58 25.78
N ASN A 16 -67.05 24.63 26.20
CA ASN A 16 -66.35 23.88 27.24
C ASN A 16 -66.28 22.35 27.16
N ARG A 17 -65.04 21.86 27.05
CA ARG A 17 -64.21 21.65 28.26
C ARG A 17 -62.76 21.39 27.89
N LYS A 18 -61.86 22.19 28.49
CA LYS A 18 -60.50 21.88 29.02
C LYS A 18 -59.42 22.89 28.60
N TYR A 19 -59.14 23.80 29.55
CA TYR A 19 -57.86 24.44 29.92
C TYR A 19 -57.14 25.25 28.81
N ILE A 20 -57.31 26.58 28.74
CA ILE A 20 -56.50 27.63 29.43
C ILE A 20 -54.99 27.39 29.23
N CYS A 21 -54.36 27.89 28.16
CA CYS A 21 -53.85 29.25 27.90
C CYS A 21 -52.59 29.62 28.73
N ILE A 22 -51.56 30.05 27.98
CA ILE A 22 -50.46 30.98 28.33
C ILE A 22 -49.06 30.36 28.62
N ILE A 23 -48.17 30.63 27.65
CA ILE A 23 -46.68 30.71 27.67
C ILE A 23 -45.90 29.39 27.68
N LEU A 24 -45.18 29.09 26.59
CA LEU A 24 -43.75 28.74 26.62
C LEU A 24 -43.16 28.59 25.20
N ILE A 25 -42.11 29.38 24.96
CA ILE A 25 -40.95 29.07 24.08
C ILE A 25 -41.17 29.25 22.56
N CYS A 26 -40.98 30.49 22.09
CA CYS A 26 -40.10 30.69 20.94
C CYS A 26 -38.73 30.16 21.35
N THR A 27 -38.36 28.95 20.90
CA THR A 27 -36.98 28.50 21.00
C THR A 27 -36.17 29.40 20.10
N LEU A 28 -35.55 30.39 20.73
CA LEU A 28 -34.30 30.96 20.30
C LEU A 28 -33.31 29.79 20.18
N LEU A 29 -33.28 29.11 19.03
CA LEU A 29 -32.07 28.40 18.64
C LEU A 29 -31.07 29.51 18.39
N GLY A 30 -30.28 29.77 19.43
CA GLY A 30 -29.15 30.65 19.35
C GLY A 30 -28.33 30.22 18.14
N LEU A 31 -28.43 31.01 17.08
CA LEU A 31 -27.28 31.22 16.24
C LEU A 31 -26.27 31.87 17.19
N THR A 32 -25.52 31.04 17.92
CA THR A 32 -24.17 31.41 18.28
C THR A 32 -23.55 31.75 16.94
N GLN A 33 -23.40 33.04 16.70
CA GLN A 33 -22.43 33.51 15.76
C GLN A 33 -21.14 32.85 16.21
N ASN A 34 -20.75 31.78 15.51
CA ASN A 34 -19.33 31.49 15.40
C ASN A 34 -18.78 32.75 14.77
N SER A 35 -18.29 33.65 15.63
CA SER A 35 -17.25 34.57 15.26
C SER A 35 -16.16 33.67 14.68
N CYS A 36 -16.17 33.50 13.36
CA CYS A 36 -15.06 32.87 12.66
C CYS A 36 -13.93 33.89 12.74
N LYS A 37 -13.27 33.92 13.90
CA LYS A 37 -11.90 34.40 13.97
C LYS A 37 -11.12 33.48 13.06
N LYS A 38 -10.46 34.08 12.07
CA LYS A 38 -9.51 33.45 11.16
C LYS A 38 -8.69 32.40 11.92
N SER A 39 -9.10 31.15 11.78
CA SER A 39 -8.40 29.99 12.30
C SER A 39 -8.59 28.93 11.24
N THR A 40 -7.49 28.62 10.57
CA THR A 40 -7.37 27.64 9.49
C THR A 40 -8.14 26.37 9.84
N CYS A 41 -9.28 26.15 9.19
CA CYS A 41 -9.87 24.82 9.10
C CYS A 41 -8.99 24.02 8.14
N THR A 42 -8.01 23.28 8.66
CA THR A 42 -7.31 22.26 7.89
C THR A 42 -8.27 21.10 7.68
N PHE A 43 -8.87 21.02 6.50
CA PHE A 43 -9.44 19.76 6.04
C PHE A 43 -8.24 18.86 5.71
N GLU A 44 -8.05 17.79 6.48
CA GLU A 44 -7.13 16.72 6.09
C GLU A 44 -7.74 16.08 4.84
N ASP A 45 -7.15 16.39 3.69
CA ASP A 45 -7.51 15.76 2.44
C ASP A 45 -6.90 14.36 2.42
N ASN A 46 -7.69 13.38 2.85
CA ASN A 46 -7.31 11.96 2.88
C ASN A 46 -7.13 11.37 1.47
N THR A 47 -7.30 12.15 0.39
CA THR A 47 -7.02 11.67 -0.97
C THR A 47 -5.53 11.65 -1.30
N TYR A 48 -4.68 12.22 -0.44
CA TYR A 48 -3.24 12.23 -0.66
C TYR A 48 -2.41 11.59 0.46
N PRO A 49 -1.31 10.89 0.13
CA PRO A 49 -0.41 10.33 1.13
C PRO A 49 0.13 11.40 2.11
N PRO A 50 0.15 11.11 3.42
CA PRO A 50 0.72 12.01 4.42
C PRO A 50 2.19 12.32 4.16
N ALA A 51 2.65 13.50 4.57
CA ALA A 51 4.07 13.88 4.50
C ALA A 51 4.97 12.87 5.22
N CYS A 52 6.11 12.51 4.63
CA CYS A 52 7.05 11.54 5.21
C CYS A 52 7.52 11.92 6.61
N THR A 53 7.60 13.21 6.94
CA THR A 53 7.98 13.69 8.28
C THR A 53 6.99 13.31 9.39
N LYS A 54 5.81 12.77 9.04
CA LYS A 54 4.86 12.16 9.99
C LYS A 54 5.19 10.72 10.34
N GLY A 55 6.09 10.10 9.58
CA GLY A 55 6.52 8.71 9.72
C GLY A 55 6.42 7.96 8.40
N MET A 56 7.12 6.83 8.31
CA MET A 56 7.13 5.97 7.12
C MET A 56 7.00 4.49 7.48
N ASP A 57 6.15 3.75 6.78
CA ASP A 57 6.20 2.31 6.72
C ASP A 57 6.69 1.93 5.31
N VAL A 58 7.76 1.15 5.21
CA VAL A 58 8.37 0.78 3.93
C VAL A 58 8.54 -0.74 3.86
N VAL A 59 7.94 -1.38 2.87
CA VAL A 59 8.11 -2.82 2.61
C VAL A 59 8.82 -3.06 1.30
N PHE A 60 9.85 -3.90 1.35
CA PHE A 60 10.58 -4.39 0.18
C PHE A 60 9.98 -5.73 -0.24
N VAL A 61 9.57 -5.81 -1.49
CA VAL A 61 8.98 -6.99 -2.13
C VAL A 61 9.96 -7.47 -3.19
N ILE A 62 10.76 -8.47 -2.85
CA ILE A 62 11.92 -8.87 -3.64
C ILE A 62 11.64 -10.22 -4.32
N ASP A 63 11.77 -10.22 -5.63
CA ASP A 63 11.88 -11.44 -6.42
C ASP A 63 13.12 -12.23 -5.98
N TYR A 64 12.90 -13.44 -5.49
CA TYR A 64 13.93 -14.26 -4.87
C TYR A 64 14.24 -15.51 -5.67
N THR A 65 14.05 -15.44 -6.98
CA THR A 65 14.38 -16.48 -7.94
C THR A 65 15.88 -16.47 -8.30
N GLY A 66 16.33 -17.48 -9.04
CA GLY A 66 17.74 -17.67 -9.37
C GLY A 66 18.35 -16.54 -10.21
N SER A 67 17.58 -15.88 -11.07
CA SER A 67 18.03 -14.77 -11.93
C SER A 67 18.38 -13.52 -11.12
N MET A 68 17.77 -13.35 -9.96
CA MET A 68 17.90 -12.16 -9.11
C MET A 68 19.16 -12.11 -8.25
N GLY A 69 20.07 -13.09 -8.34
CA GLY A 69 21.27 -13.15 -7.49
C GLY A 69 22.14 -11.90 -7.53
N GLY A 70 22.51 -11.45 -8.73
CA GLY A 70 23.29 -10.22 -8.89
C GLY A 70 22.53 -8.96 -8.46
N ALA A 71 21.21 -8.94 -8.66
CA ALA A 71 20.34 -7.86 -8.20
C ALA A 71 20.34 -7.73 -6.68
N ILE A 72 20.15 -8.85 -5.99
CA ILE A 72 20.11 -8.94 -4.53
C ILE A 72 21.44 -8.52 -3.92
N ASP A 73 22.57 -8.93 -4.50
CA ASP A 73 23.89 -8.50 -4.03
C ASP A 73 24.11 -6.99 -4.22
N ASN A 74 23.67 -6.42 -5.35
CA ASN A 74 23.72 -4.98 -5.56
C ASN A 74 22.82 -4.20 -4.57
N ILE A 75 21.64 -4.74 -4.25
CA ILE A 75 20.74 -4.16 -3.25
C ILE A 75 21.37 -4.22 -1.86
N LYS A 76 21.95 -5.37 -1.46
CA LYS A 76 22.67 -5.52 -0.18
C LYS A 76 23.77 -4.46 -0.02
N ASN A 77 24.50 -4.14 -1.10
CA ASN A 77 25.53 -3.10 -1.08
C ASN A 77 24.95 -1.67 -1.02
N SER A 78 23.72 -1.49 -1.50
CA SER A 78 23.06 -0.19 -1.66
C SER A 78 22.14 0.19 -0.50
N ILE A 79 21.68 -0.82 0.26
CA ILE A 79 20.54 -0.68 1.17
C ILE A 79 20.81 0.28 2.32
N SER A 80 22.05 0.39 2.80
CA SER A 80 22.39 1.34 3.87
C SER A 80 22.08 2.78 3.46
N ASN A 81 22.32 3.13 2.19
CA ASN A 81 22.00 4.48 1.69
C ASN A 81 20.49 4.68 1.59
N ILE A 82 19.75 3.70 1.07
CA ILE A 82 18.30 3.75 0.93
C ILE A 82 17.64 3.88 2.32
N VAL A 83 18.06 3.05 3.28
CA VAL A 83 17.54 3.09 4.66
C VAL A 83 17.90 4.41 5.34
N ASN A 84 19.09 4.96 5.12
CA ASN A 84 19.45 6.29 5.65
C ASN A 84 18.56 7.40 5.07
N THR A 85 18.21 7.32 3.78
CA THR A 85 17.23 8.23 3.17
C THR A 85 15.87 8.12 3.88
N ILE A 86 15.38 6.89 4.10
CA ILE A 86 14.11 6.65 4.81
C ILE A 86 14.16 7.24 6.23
N VAL A 87 15.20 6.94 7.01
CA VAL A 87 15.38 7.44 8.37
C VAL A 87 15.34 8.97 8.39
N THR A 88 16.01 9.62 7.44
CA THR A 88 16.08 11.08 7.34
C THR A 88 14.72 11.67 6.98
N LYS A 89 14.07 11.13 5.94
CA LYS A 89 12.78 11.64 5.44
C LYS A 89 11.63 11.37 6.42
N SER A 90 11.74 10.31 7.21
CA SER A 90 10.75 9.93 8.22
C SER A 90 10.90 10.68 9.55
N ALA A 91 11.87 11.60 9.67
CA ALA A 91 12.26 12.21 10.94
C ALA A 91 12.59 11.18 12.05
N GLY A 92 13.15 10.03 11.66
CA GLY A 92 13.45 8.92 12.55
C GLY A 92 12.27 7.99 12.88
N ASP A 93 11.03 8.34 12.50
CA ASP A 93 9.85 7.50 12.72
C ASP A 93 9.57 6.56 11.54
N TYR A 94 10.23 5.40 11.52
CA TYR A 94 10.07 4.45 10.42
C TYR A 94 9.86 3.00 10.88
N ARG A 95 9.23 2.21 10.02
CA ARG A 95 9.23 0.74 10.09
C ARG A 95 9.59 0.15 8.74
N LEU A 96 10.50 -0.81 8.74
CA LEU A 96 10.91 -1.55 7.55
C LEU A 96 10.37 -2.97 7.59
N ALA A 97 9.95 -3.49 6.44
CA ALA A 97 9.67 -4.91 6.26
C ALA A 97 10.41 -5.45 5.02
N LEU A 98 10.86 -6.69 5.10
CA LEU A 98 11.53 -7.40 4.03
C LEU A 98 10.71 -8.64 3.69
N THR A 99 10.25 -8.71 2.45
CA THR A 99 9.45 -9.82 1.94
C THR A 99 10.04 -10.34 0.63
N ILE A 100 9.89 -11.64 0.40
CA ILE A 100 10.40 -12.33 -0.77
C ILE A 100 9.31 -13.21 -1.39
N PHE A 101 9.32 -13.32 -2.71
CA PHE A 101 8.50 -14.26 -3.46
C PHE A 101 9.36 -15.16 -4.34
N ASP A 102 8.91 -16.39 -4.50
CA ASP A 102 9.50 -17.42 -5.36
C ASP A 102 8.39 -18.40 -5.73
N GLU A 103 8.64 -19.25 -6.71
CA GLU A 103 7.78 -20.40 -7.00
C GLU A 103 8.56 -21.64 -7.40
N ALA A 104 7.82 -22.74 -7.49
CA ALA A 104 8.34 -24.00 -8.00
C ALA A 104 7.25 -24.71 -8.80
N THR A 105 7.67 -25.59 -9.70
CA THR A 105 6.76 -26.54 -10.35
C THR A 105 5.89 -27.26 -9.30
N LYS A 106 4.67 -27.62 -9.68
CA LYS A 106 3.67 -28.25 -8.80
C LYS A 106 4.26 -29.41 -8.01
N GLY A 107 4.17 -29.32 -6.68
CA GLY A 107 4.68 -30.33 -5.76
C GLY A 107 6.19 -30.26 -5.50
N GLY A 108 6.92 -29.43 -6.24
CA GLY A 108 8.29 -29.03 -5.96
C GLY A 108 8.37 -27.99 -4.84
N THR A 109 9.60 -27.66 -4.45
CA THR A 109 9.93 -26.67 -3.41
C THR A 109 11.16 -25.85 -3.81
N PRO A 110 11.31 -24.60 -3.34
CA PRO A 110 12.53 -23.81 -3.46
C PRO A 110 13.76 -24.50 -2.83
N THR A 111 14.96 -24.19 -3.34
CA THR A 111 16.21 -24.78 -2.80
C THR A 111 16.46 -24.43 -1.33
N TYR A 112 15.97 -23.29 -0.87
CA TYR A 112 16.19 -22.78 0.47
C TYR A 112 15.23 -23.34 1.53
N ILE A 113 14.25 -24.16 1.14
CA ILE A 113 13.14 -24.57 2.03
C ILE A 113 13.61 -25.25 3.32
N GLY A 114 14.73 -25.97 3.28
CA GLY A 114 15.31 -26.67 4.44
C GLY A 114 16.37 -25.87 5.20
N GLN A 115 16.75 -24.68 4.73
CA GLN A 115 17.88 -23.94 5.27
C GLN A 115 17.49 -23.17 6.53
N THR A 116 18.40 -23.07 7.49
CA THR A 116 18.15 -22.46 8.81
C THR A 116 17.55 -21.04 8.73
N PRO A 117 18.02 -20.14 7.83
CA PRO A 117 17.39 -18.83 7.66
C PRO A 117 15.87 -18.87 7.39
N TYR A 118 15.38 -19.84 6.63
CA TYR A 118 13.96 -20.01 6.31
C TYR A 118 13.19 -20.80 7.38
N THR A 119 13.78 -21.91 7.84
CA THR A 119 13.11 -22.80 8.80
C THR A 119 12.96 -22.14 10.18
N SER A 120 13.87 -21.25 10.56
CA SER A 120 13.79 -20.46 11.80
C SER A 120 12.75 -19.33 11.77
N LEU A 121 12.20 -18.97 10.61
CA LEU A 121 11.14 -17.98 10.53
C LEU A 121 9.85 -18.50 11.20
N PRO A 122 9.08 -17.62 11.86
CA PRO A 122 7.75 -17.96 12.35
C PRO A 122 6.88 -18.56 11.25
N ALA A 123 5.99 -19.49 11.60
CA ALA A 123 5.07 -20.09 10.63
C ALA A 123 4.17 -19.03 9.95
N ALA A 124 3.75 -18.00 10.70
CA ALA A 124 2.95 -16.89 10.17
C ALA A 124 3.68 -16.04 9.11
N ASN A 125 5.01 -16.14 9.03
CA ASN A 125 5.83 -15.43 8.06
C ASN A 125 6.03 -16.21 6.76
N LYS A 126 5.44 -17.41 6.64
CA LYS A 126 5.58 -18.29 5.49
C LYS A 126 4.20 -18.66 4.98
N LEU A 127 3.95 -18.41 3.70
CA LEU A 127 2.72 -18.81 3.03
C LEU A 127 3.07 -19.57 1.76
N VAL A 128 2.47 -20.76 1.62
CA VAL A 128 2.57 -21.55 0.38
C VAL A 128 1.20 -21.62 -0.26
N ILE A 129 1.08 -21.10 -1.47
CA ILE A 129 -0.15 -21.21 -2.27
C ILE A 129 -0.01 -22.43 -3.16
N THR A 130 -0.89 -23.40 -2.96
CA THR A 130 -0.91 -24.67 -3.69
C THR A 130 -2.17 -24.83 -4.53
N SER A 131 -2.91 -23.76 -4.79
CA SER A 131 -4.07 -23.77 -5.68
C SER A 131 -3.70 -23.62 -7.16
N GLY A 132 -2.47 -23.21 -7.46
CA GLY A 132 -1.97 -23.06 -8.83
C GLY A 132 -2.04 -24.36 -9.63
N PRO A 133 -2.33 -24.31 -10.95
CA PRO A 133 -2.47 -25.50 -11.77
C PRO A 133 -1.13 -26.20 -12.01
N THR A 134 -0.07 -25.42 -12.20
CA THR A 134 1.26 -25.86 -12.66
C THR A 134 2.35 -25.57 -11.64
N THR A 135 2.11 -24.67 -10.69
CA THR A 135 3.11 -24.18 -9.74
C THR A 135 2.57 -24.11 -8.31
N ASN A 136 3.49 -24.02 -7.36
CA ASN A 136 3.25 -23.64 -5.98
C ASN A 136 4.03 -22.35 -5.68
N GLN A 137 3.38 -21.34 -5.11
CA GLN A 137 4.01 -20.06 -4.81
C GLN A 137 4.44 -19.99 -3.35
N TYR A 138 5.63 -19.48 -3.11
CA TYR A 138 6.27 -19.38 -1.81
C TYR A 138 6.46 -17.91 -1.44
N LEU A 139 5.56 -17.40 -0.61
CA LEU A 139 5.52 -16.01 -0.19
C LEU A 139 6.03 -15.91 1.25
N THR A 140 7.03 -15.06 1.49
CA THR A 140 7.73 -15.05 2.78
C THR A 140 7.99 -13.64 3.29
N THR A 141 7.77 -13.43 4.59
CA THR A 141 8.17 -12.24 5.33
C THR A 141 9.45 -12.53 6.12
N MET A 142 10.60 -12.06 5.63
CA MET A 142 11.90 -12.20 6.30
C MET A 142 12.02 -11.30 7.53
N GLU A 143 11.46 -10.10 7.44
CA GLU A 143 11.37 -9.10 8.51
C GLU A 143 9.97 -8.47 8.44
N SER A 144 9.20 -8.57 9.52
CA SER A 144 7.93 -7.83 9.65
C SER A 144 8.20 -6.39 10.09
N PHE A 145 7.23 -5.49 9.91
CA PHE A 145 7.35 -4.10 10.37
C PHE A 145 7.75 -4.02 11.85
N GLY A 146 8.93 -3.45 12.11
CA GLY A 146 9.43 -3.11 13.44
C GLY A 146 9.77 -1.63 13.53
N TYR A 147 9.63 -1.01 14.70
CA TYR A 147 10.01 0.40 14.90
C TYR A 147 11.52 0.59 14.83
N ALA A 148 11.96 1.57 14.04
CA ALA A 148 13.35 1.94 13.84
C ALA A 148 14.28 0.73 13.66
N ASN A 149 13.83 -0.26 12.87
CA ASN A 149 14.38 -1.61 12.83
C ASN A 149 15.47 -1.79 11.76
N ASN A 150 16.24 -0.75 11.43
CA ASN A 150 17.28 -0.82 10.40
C ASN A 150 18.30 -1.94 10.65
N SER A 151 18.69 -2.18 11.91
CA SER A 151 19.67 -3.22 12.27
C SER A 151 19.14 -4.64 12.06
N THR A 152 17.91 -4.94 12.47
CA THR A 152 17.32 -6.28 12.28
C THR A 152 16.94 -6.51 10.82
N PHE A 153 16.42 -5.48 10.15
CA PHE A 153 16.20 -5.49 8.72
C PHE A 153 17.47 -5.81 7.92
N ALA A 154 18.59 -5.13 8.20
CA ALA A 154 19.87 -5.40 7.55
C ALA A 154 20.38 -6.82 7.85
N THR A 155 20.14 -7.32 9.06
CA THR A 155 20.48 -8.70 9.45
C THR A 155 19.69 -9.73 8.64
N GLN A 156 18.40 -9.49 8.38
CA GLN A 156 17.58 -10.38 7.56
C GLN A 156 17.97 -10.31 6.09
N LEU A 157 18.22 -9.10 5.57
CA LEU A 157 18.66 -8.91 4.20
C LEU A 157 20.01 -9.57 3.92
N ALA A 158 20.94 -9.54 4.88
CA ALA A 158 22.24 -10.20 4.74
C ALA A 158 22.15 -11.73 4.62
N LYS A 159 21.01 -12.34 4.99
CA LYS A 159 20.77 -13.79 4.79
C LYS A 159 20.48 -14.13 3.33
N LEU A 160 19.93 -13.19 2.56
CA LEU A 160 19.53 -13.40 1.17
C LEU A 160 20.76 -13.56 0.26
N ASN A 161 20.69 -14.50 -0.68
CA ASN A 161 21.78 -14.86 -1.59
C ASN A 161 23.13 -15.00 -0.84
N GLY A 162 23.16 -15.91 0.12
CA GLY A 162 24.28 -16.09 1.04
C GLY A 162 24.01 -17.24 1.99
N PRO A 163 23.80 -17.00 3.31
CA PRO A 163 23.36 -18.03 4.24
C PRO A 163 22.08 -18.76 3.81
N MET A 164 21.21 -18.08 3.06
CA MET A 164 20.07 -18.66 2.36
C MET A 164 20.35 -18.61 0.86
N SER A 165 20.29 -19.74 0.16
CA SER A 165 20.40 -19.77 -1.30
C SER A 165 19.18 -19.14 -1.96
N LEU A 166 19.32 -18.76 -3.23
CA LEU A 166 18.21 -18.29 -4.06
C LEU A 166 17.20 -19.39 -4.35
N GLY A 167 15.98 -18.98 -4.61
CA GLY A 167 14.93 -19.80 -5.17
C GLY A 167 15.28 -20.39 -6.53
N ASN A 168 14.42 -21.29 -6.99
CA ASN A 168 14.55 -21.84 -8.34
C ASN A 168 13.74 -21.02 -9.36
N GLY A 169 12.67 -20.35 -8.92
CA GLY A 169 11.60 -19.91 -9.79
C GLY A 169 10.91 -21.05 -10.53
N ASN A 170 9.96 -20.68 -11.37
CA ASN A 170 9.43 -21.53 -12.43
C ASN A 170 9.11 -20.62 -13.60
N GLY A 171 9.63 -20.93 -14.79
CA GLY A 171 9.37 -20.09 -15.96
C GLY A 171 10.10 -18.75 -15.90
N PHE A 172 9.45 -17.71 -16.39
CA PHE A 172 10.01 -16.36 -16.46
C PHE A 172 9.13 -15.33 -15.76
N PRO A 173 7.79 -15.35 -15.91
CA PRO A 173 6.90 -14.62 -15.02
C PRO A 173 6.94 -15.13 -13.58
N GLU A 174 6.72 -14.28 -12.59
CA GLU A 174 6.89 -14.64 -11.17
C GLU A 174 5.73 -14.10 -10.28
N PRO A 175 5.44 -14.72 -9.12
CA PRO A 175 4.19 -14.52 -8.36
C PRO A 175 4.20 -13.31 -7.41
N GLY A 176 4.93 -12.25 -7.75
CA GLY A 176 5.11 -11.10 -6.87
C GLY A 176 3.82 -10.30 -6.61
N ASP A 177 2.86 -10.36 -7.52
CA ASP A 177 1.51 -9.80 -7.36
C ASP A 177 0.73 -10.48 -6.23
N LEU A 178 0.87 -11.80 -6.06
CA LEU A 178 0.26 -12.50 -4.94
C LEU A 178 0.86 -12.10 -3.59
N LEU A 179 2.18 -11.89 -3.51
CA LEU A 179 2.79 -11.35 -2.29
C LEU A 179 2.30 -9.94 -2.00
N LEU A 180 2.21 -9.11 -3.04
CA LEU A 180 1.71 -7.75 -2.92
C LEU A 180 0.27 -7.72 -2.39
N ASP A 181 -0.60 -8.62 -2.86
CA ASP A 181 -1.95 -8.81 -2.32
C ASP A 181 -1.92 -9.08 -0.82
N LYS A 182 -1.07 -10.00 -0.34
CA LYS A 182 -1.00 -10.34 1.08
C LYS A 182 -0.47 -9.20 1.94
N ILE A 183 0.41 -8.37 1.39
CA ILE A 183 0.93 -7.18 2.08
C ILE A 183 -0.13 -6.09 2.18
N ILE A 184 -0.82 -5.76 1.09
CA ILE A 184 -1.81 -4.67 1.06
C ILE A 184 -3.11 -5.08 1.77
N ASN A 185 -3.61 -6.28 1.48
CA ASN A 185 -4.97 -6.69 1.83
C ASN A 185 -5.02 -7.64 3.05
N SER A 186 -3.88 -8.12 3.55
CA SER A 186 -3.86 -9.11 4.65
C SER A 186 -2.81 -8.88 5.72
N SER A 187 -2.10 -7.72 5.72
CA SER A 187 -1.10 -7.38 6.73
C SER A 187 0.00 -8.45 6.91
N PHE A 188 0.40 -9.12 5.82
CA PHE A 188 1.38 -10.22 5.88
C PHE A 188 2.78 -9.78 6.33
N ALA A 189 3.12 -8.51 6.08
CA ALA A 189 4.31 -7.85 6.61
C ALA A 189 4.08 -7.15 7.97
N GLY A 190 2.87 -7.25 8.54
CA GLY A 190 2.37 -6.43 9.63
C GLY A 190 1.37 -5.37 9.13
N ALA A 191 0.54 -4.85 10.04
CA ALA A 191 -0.47 -3.84 9.71
C ALA A 191 0.16 -2.46 9.49
N TRP A 192 -0.31 -1.73 8.47
CA TRP A 192 0.08 -0.36 8.17
C TRP A 192 -0.37 0.63 9.26
N ARG A 193 0.48 1.60 9.61
CA ARG A 193 0.10 2.69 10.52
C ARG A 193 -0.82 3.70 9.82
N PRO A 194 -1.81 4.26 10.52
CA PRO A 194 -2.61 5.37 9.98
C PRO A 194 -1.80 6.67 9.94
N ASN A 195 -2.19 7.60 9.08
CA ASN A 195 -1.71 8.99 9.05
C ASN A 195 -0.18 9.18 8.89
N ILE A 196 0.46 8.24 8.22
CA ILE A 196 1.88 8.28 7.84
C ILE A 196 2.05 7.92 6.35
N THR A 197 3.24 8.11 5.79
CA THR A 197 3.55 7.61 4.44
C THR A 197 3.68 6.08 4.45
N LYS A 198 3.08 5.40 3.47
CA LYS A 198 3.17 3.94 3.29
C LYS A 198 3.74 3.66 1.92
N LEU A 199 4.80 2.86 1.86
CA LEU A 199 5.56 2.61 0.65
C LEU A 199 5.79 1.12 0.44
N VAL A 200 5.48 0.64 -0.75
CA VAL A 200 5.88 -0.67 -1.27
C VAL A 200 6.96 -0.44 -2.32
N ILE A 201 8.05 -1.21 -2.25
CA ILE A 201 9.10 -1.23 -3.27
C ILE A 201 9.17 -2.65 -3.85
N VAL A 202 8.67 -2.83 -5.07
CA VAL A 202 8.72 -4.09 -5.82
C VAL A 202 10.02 -4.14 -6.62
N ILE A 203 10.76 -5.24 -6.50
CA ILE A 203 12.05 -5.44 -7.16
C ILE A 203 12.03 -6.79 -7.87
N THR A 204 12.11 -6.79 -9.20
CA THR A 204 11.99 -8.02 -10.01
C THR A 204 12.58 -7.85 -11.42
N ASP A 205 13.08 -8.93 -12.00
CA ASP A 205 13.42 -9.00 -13.42
C ASP A 205 12.36 -9.71 -14.26
N ALA A 206 11.16 -9.91 -13.71
CA ALA A 206 10.07 -10.67 -14.29
C ALA A 206 8.72 -9.92 -14.27
N PRO A 207 7.80 -10.23 -15.21
CA PRO A 207 6.41 -9.79 -15.12
C PRO A 207 5.63 -10.61 -14.09
N ALA A 208 4.48 -10.12 -13.64
CA ALA A 208 3.61 -10.86 -12.71
C ALA A 208 2.84 -12.00 -13.41
N SER A 209 2.59 -13.10 -12.70
CA SER A 209 1.88 -14.29 -13.24
C SER A 209 0.87 -14.93 -12.29
N GLY A 210 0.57 -14.32 -11.15
CA GLY A 210 -0.36 -14.91 -10.21
C GLY A 210 0.11 -16.29 -9.74
N ASN A 211 -0.68 -17.32 -9.99
CA ASN A 211 -0.44 -18.67 -9.48
C ASN A 211 -0.19 -19.76 -10.54
N ASP A 212 -0.01 -19.38 -11.80
CA ASP A 212 0.06 -20.32 -12.92
C ASP A 212 1.32 -20.18 -13.78
N ASP A 213 2.22 -19.25 -13.44
CA ASP A 213 3.44 -18.93 -14.20
C ASP A 213 3.12 -18.55 -15.67
N ASN A 214 2.03 -17.82 -15.86
CA ASN A 214 1.65 -17.33 -17.18
C ASN A 214 1.19 -15.88 -17.13
N ASN A 215 2.03 -14.96 -17.61
CA ASN A 215 1.65 -13.55 -17.73
C ASN A 215 0.54 -13.33 -18.77
N ASN A 216 -0.67 -13.02 -18.31
CA ASN A 216 -1.84 -12.85 -19.16
C ASN A 216 -2.83 -11.78 -18.64
N ALA A 217 -3.97 -11.66 -19.31
CA ALA A 217 -4.97 -10.64 -19.00
C ALA A 217 -5.60 -10.77 -17.59
N ALA A 218 -5.57 -11.97 -16.99
CA ALA A 218 -6.01 -12.17 -15.62
C ALA A 218 -5.08 -11.46 -14.63
N ASP A 219 -3.76 -11.55 -14.83
CA ASP A 219 -2.75 -10.89 -13.99
C ASP A 219 -2.80 -9.38 -14.15
N ASP A 220 -3.05 -8.91 -15.37
CA ASP A 220 -3.27 -7.49 -15.64
C ASP A 220 -4.48 -6.94 -14.87
N ALA A 221 -5.60 -7.68 -14.88
CA ALA A 221 -6.79 -7.31 -14.13
C ALA A 221 -6.56 -7.36 -12.61
N PHE A 222 -5.78 -8.33 -12.15
CA PHE A 222 -5.41 -8.48 -10.75
C PHE A 222 -4.53 -7.31 -10.28
N LEU A 223 -3.47 -6.96 -11.03
CA LEU A 223 -2.62 -5.80 -10.73
C LEU A 223 -3.39 -4.47 -10.75
N THR A 224 -4.33 -4.31 -11.68
CA THR A 224 -5.22 -3.13 -11.71
C THR A 224 -6.07 -3.03 -10.44
N THR A 225 -6.55 -4.18 -9.95
CA THR A 225 -7.26 -4.26 -8.67
C THR A 225 -6.33 -3.94 -7.50
N LEU A 226 -5.09 -4.44 -7.51
CA LEU A 226 -4.09 -4.12 -6.48
C LEU A 226 -3.72 -2.64 -6.45
N ALA A 227 -3.61 -1.96 -7.60
CA ALA A 227 -3.41 -0.52 -7.65
C ALA A 227 -4.57 0.23 -6.96
N THR A 228 -5.81 -0.20 -7.21
CA THR A 228 -7.01 0.38 -6.57
C THR A 228 -6.99 0.15 -5.06
N ASN A 229 -6.62 -1.05 -4.62
CA ASN A 229 -6.51 -1.37 -3.19
C ASN A 229 -5.38 -0.58 -2.52
N ALA A 230 -4.22 -0.44 -3.17
CA ALA A 230 -3.11 0.37 -2.71
C ALA A 230 -3.54 1.82 -2.53
N ASN A 231 -4.20 2.40 -3.54
CA ASN A 231 -4.72 3.78 -3.48
C ASN A 231 -5.70 3.95 -2.32
N THR A 232 -6.63 3.01 -2.14
CA THR A 232 -7.60 3.01 -1.03
C THR A 232 -6.92 2.92 0.33
N ALA A 233 -5.83 2.15 0.43
CA ALA A 233 -5.04 2.03 1.64
C ALA A 233 -4.05 3.20 1.86
N GLY A 234 -3.93 4.13 0.91
CA GLY A 234 -2.92 5.20 0.92
C GLY A 234 -1.49 4.68 0.80
N VAL A 235 -1.29 3.57 0.08
CA VAL A 235 0.00 2.93 -0.16
C VAL A 235 0.52 3.36 -1.53
N GLN A 236 1.72 3.92 -1.55
CA GLN A 236 2.45 4.28 -2.76
C GLN A 236 3.36 3.12 -3.18
N CYS A 237 3.48 2.87 -4.47
CA CYS A 237 4.24 1.75 -5.03
C CYS A 237 5.41 2.27 -5.87
N ILE A 238 6.59 1.69 -5.67
CA ILE A 238 7.76 1.88 -6.51
C ILE A 238 8.08 0.55 -7.18
N LEU A 239 8.25 0.56 -8.49
CA LEU A 239 8.80 -0.59 -9.23
C LEU A 239 10.27 -0.36 -9.55
N ILE A 240 11.09 -1.36 -9.30
CA ILE A 240 12.48 -1.42 -9.73
C ILE A 240 12.61 -2.69 -10.56
N SER A 241 12.83 -2.55 -11.85
CA SER A 241 12.87 -3.71 -12.74
C SER A 241 13.92 -3.60 -13.81
N THR A 242 14.43 -4.76 -14.24
CA THR A 242 15.33 -4.85 -15.40
C THR A 242 14.61 -4.96 -16.73
N LEU A 243 13.29 -5.12 -16.69
CA LEU A 243 12.50 -5.14 -17.90
C LEU A 243 12.41 -3.75 -18.52
N ALA A 244 12.33 -3.71 -19.85
CA ALA A 244 12.04 -2.47 -20.56
C ALA A 244 10.59 -2.01 -20.31
N THR A 245 9.67 -2.98 -20.14
CA THR A 245 8.29 -2.76 -19.72
C THR A 245 7.74 -4.03 -19.06
N SER A 246 6.73 -3.88 -18.22
CA SER A 246 6.04 -5.00 -17.57
C SER A 246 4.58 -4.66 -17.24
N ASN A 247 3.80 -5.68 -16.89
CA ASN A 247 2.46 -5.44 -16.36
C ASN A 247 2.49 -4.75 -14.99
N TYR A 248 3.52 -4.94 -14.16
CA TYR A 248 3.71 -4.12 -12.96
C TYR A 248 3.75 -2.64 -13.31
N GLU A 249 4.51 -2.25 -14.33
CA GLU A 249 4.56 -0.86 -14.77
C GLU A 249 3.16 -0.37 -15.19
N THR A 250 2.57 -1.02 -16.19
CA THR A 250 1.40 -0.48 -16.88
C THR A 250 0.09 -0.67 -16.12
N LYS A 251 0.03 -1.63 -15.20
CA LYS A 251 -1.21 -1.98 -14.45
C LYS A 251 -1.14 -1.61 -12.99
N LEU A 252 0.02 -1.73 -12.34
CA LEU A 252 0.17 -1.35 -10.95
C LEU A 252 0.66 0.10 -10.81
N ILE A 253 1.83 0.43 -11.35
CA ILE A 253 2.49 1.71 -11.09
C ILE A 253 1.77 2.87 -11.75
N ASP A 254 1.44 2.77 -13.05
CA ASP A 254 0.77 3.85 -13.78
C ASP A 254 -0.65 4.13 -13.25
N ASN A 255 -1.26 3.18 -12.51
CA ASN A 255 -2.57 3.34 -11.86
C ASN A 255 -2.47 3.62 -10.35
N ASN A 256 -1.27 3.67 -9.76
CA ASN A 256 -1.06 3.97 -8.35
C ASN A 256 -0.81 5.46 -8.13
N VAL A 257 -1.47 6.04 -7.12
CA VAL A 257 -1.32 7.46 -6.78
C VAL A 257 0.09 7.71 -6.26
N GLY A 258 0.88 8.46 -7.03
CA GLY A 258 2.29 8.72 -6.71
C GLY A 258 3.20 7.52 -6.97
N GLY A 259 2.78 6.59 -7.83
CA GLY A 259 3.61 5.48 -8.28
C GLY A 259 4.88 5.96 -9.00
N LEU A 260 6.01 5.32 -8.72
CA LEU A 260 7.30 5.60 -9.38
C LEU A 260 7.89 4.31 -9.95
N LYS A 261 8.77 4.45 -10.95
CA LYS A 261 9.44 3.32 -11.58
C LYS A 261 10.88 3.63 -11.94
N LEU A 262 11.74 2.63 -11.78
CA LEU A 262 13.10 2.57 -12.32
C LEU A 262 13.21 1.32 -13.20
N MET A 263 13.17 1.54 -14.52
CA MET A 263 13.34 0.50 -15.53
C MET A 263 14.77 0.59 -16.06
N SER A 264 15.64 -0.32 -15.63
CA SER A 264 17.08 -0.26 -15.91
C SER A 264 17.61 -1.62 -16.33
N ALA A 265 18.31 -1.71 -17.47
CA ALA A 265 18.83 -2.98 -18.00
C ALA A 265 19.70 -3.81 -17.04
N ASN A 266 20.18 -3.22 -15.94
CA ASN A 266 20.79 -3.92 -14.82
C ASN A 266 20.55 -3.17 -13.51
N PHE A 267 20.78 -3.85 -12.39
CA PHE A 267 20.65 -3.28 -11.04
C PHE A 267 21.94 -2.65 -10.50
N ALA A 268 22.92 -2.33 -11.35
CA ALA A 268 24.16 -1.72 -10.89
C ALA A 268 23.93 -0.25 -10.50
N ASN A 269 24.45 0.15 -9.33
CA ASN A 269 24.40 1.53 -8.84
C ASN A 269 23.01 2.17 -8.77
N ILE A 270 21.96 1.38 -8.53
CA ILE A 270 20.57 1.89 -8.41
C ILE A 270 20.27 2.61 -7.10
N ALA A 271 21.17 2.54 -6.10
CA ALA A 271 20.94 3.16 -4.78
C ALA A 271 20.58 4.66 -4.85
N PRO A 272 21.34 5.50 -5.59
CA PRO A 272 21.04 6.92 -5.71
C PRO A 272 19.67 7.15 -6.35
N ASP A 273 19.33 6.40 -7.40
CA ASP A 273 18.03 6.52 -8.07
C ASP A 273 16.88 6.16 -7.11
N ILE A 274 17.03 5.13 -6.29
CA ILE A 274 16.03 4.76 -5.28
C ILE A 274 15.91 5.84 -4.21
N SER A 275 17.04 6.35 -3.72
CA SER A 275 17.06 7.47 -2.78
C SER A 275 16.37 8.71 -3.37
N ASP A 276 16.60 9.02 -4.64
CA ASP A 276 15.99 10.15 -5.33
C ASP A 276 14.48 9.95 -5.57
N MET A 277 14.05 8.73 -5.92
CA MET A 277 12.62 8.40 -5.98
C MET A 277 11.95 8.61 -4.62
N ILE A 278 12.56 8.14 -3.52
CA ILE A 278 12.03 8.36 -2.16
C ILE A 278 12.03 9.87 -1.81
N ASN A 279 13.07 10.60 -2.19
CA ASN A 279 13.15 12.04 -1.98
C ASN A 279 11.98 12.77 -2.67
N ASN A 280 11.79 12.50 -3.98
CA ASN A 280 10.73 13.08 -4.79
C ASN A 280 9.34 12.73 -4.26
N LEU A 281 9.13 11.48 -3.86
CA LEU A 281 7.89 11.03 -3.22
C LEU A 281 7.61 11.84 -1.95
N CYS A 282 8.60 11.99 -1.08
CA CYS A 282 8.42 12.73 0.18
C CYS A 282 8.20 14.23 -0.02
N GLU A 283 8.81 14.82 -1.06
CA GLU A 283 8.56 16.21 -1.44
C GLU A 283 7.13 16.39 -1.93
N ASN A 284 6.67 15.52 -2.82
CA ASN A 284 5.29 15.51 -3.30
C ASN A 284 4.29 15.37 -2.13
N ASN A 285 4.51 14.40 -1.23
CA ASN A 285 3.75 14.21 0.01
C ASN A 285 3.73 15.44 0.93
N SER A 286 4.74 16.31 0.85
CA SER A 286 4.83 17.52 1.66
C SER A 286 4.12 18.72 1.02
N GLN A 287 4.04 18.79 -0.31
CA GLN A 287 3.42 19.90 -1.04
C GLN A 287 1.89 19.86 -1.05
N ASN A 288 1.28 18.71 -0.73
CA ASN A 288 -0.18 18.58 -0.66
C ASN A 288 -0.80 19.09 0.66
N LYS A 289 -0.07 19.98 1.35
CA LYS A 289 -0.62 20.86 2.38
C LYS A 289 -1.10 22.18 1.76
N ILE A 290 -2.34 22.18 1.28
CA ILE A 290 -3.19 23.37 1.00
C ILE A 290 -2.58 24.42 0.04
N VAL A 291 -3.06 24.43 -1.21
CA VAL A 291 -3.33 25.69 -1.93
C VAL A 291 -4.73 25.59 -2.55
N MET A 292 -5.77 25.88 -1.76
CA MET A 292 -7.00 26.41 -2.35
C MET A 292 -6.75 27.88 -2.68
N LYS A 293 -6.76 28.22 -3.97
CA LYS A 293 -6.96 29.61 -4.40
C LYS A 293 -8.42 30.00 -4.21
#